data_AF-A0A7C8ZMG4-F1
#
_entry.id   AF-A0A7C8ZMG4-F1
#
_cell.length_a   1.000
_cell.length_b   1.000
_cell.length_c   1.000
_cell.angle_alpha   90.00
_cell.angle_beta   90.00
_cell.angle_gamma   90.00
#
_symmetry.space_group_name_H-M   'P 1'
#
loop_
_entity.id
_entity.type
_entity.pdbx_description
1 polymer ?
#
loop_
_entity_poly.entity_id
_entity_poly.type
_entity_poly.pdbx_seq_one_letter_code
_entity_poly.pdbx_strand_id
1 'polypeptide(L)'
;NMKRIHELPIYIVPDCNIHFLEMMQVAKENGTTLPPAALFTIRYHSFYALHNSGAYMYLLNDEDKESLKWLRIFNKYDLYSKSKVRIDVEKVKPYYLSLIDKYFPSKLRW
;
A
#
# COMPACT_ATOMS: atom_id res chain seq x y z
N ASN A 1 -27.98 -0.01 0.91
CA ASN A 1 -26.63 0.05 0.31
C ASN A 1 -25.58 0.10 1.40
N MET A 2 -24.83 -0.98 1.57
CA MET A 2 -23.70 -1.02 2.50
C MET A 2 -22.51 -0.32 1.84
N LYS A 3 -21.87 0.62 2.55
CA LYS A 3 -20.67 1.31 2.05
C LYS A 3 -19.54 0.30 1.84
N ARG A 4 -18.71 0.47 0.81
CA ARG A 4 -17.51 -0.36 0.60
C ARG A 4 -16.35 0.10 1.48
N ILE A 5 -15.32 -0.75 1.63
CA ILE A 5 -14.16 -0.43 2.48
C ILE A 5 -13.46 0.87 2.08
N HIS A 6 -13.46 1.20 0.78
CA HIS A 6 -12.84 2.42 0.25
C HIS A 6 -13.64 3.69 0.54
N GLU A 7 -14.93 3.53 0.88
CA GLU A 7 -15.91 4.60 1.14
C GLU A 7 -16.09 4.86 2.65
N LEU A 8 -15.40 4.09 3.50
CA LEU A 8 -15.39 4.34 4.92
C LEU A 8 -14.55 5.58 5.25
N PRO A 9 -15.06 6.47 6.14
CA PRO A 9 -14.27 7.54 6.68
C PRO A 9 -13.07 7.00 7.47
N ILE A 10 -11.94 7.69 7.38
CA ILE A 10 -10.66 7.30 8.01
C ILE A 10 -10.80 7.09 9.53
N TYR A 11 -11.65 7.88 10.20
CA TYR A 11 -11.89 7.79 11.63
C TYR A 11 -12.65 6.52 12.07
N ILE A 12 -13.28 5.80 11.15
CA ILE A 12 -13.90 4.47 11.43
C ILE A 12 -12.84 3.35 11.34
N VAL A 13 -11.65 3.67 10.85
CA VAL A 13 -10.55 2.75 10.63
C VAL A 13 -9.38 3.11 11.56
N PRO A 14 -9.48 2.86 12.87
CA PRO A 14 -8.54 3.38 13.88
C PRO A 14 -7.07 2.99 13.65
N ASP A 15 -6.81 1.93 12.88
CA ASP A 15 -5.45 1.45 12.56
C ASP A 15 -4.94 1.91 11.17
N CYS A 16 -5.75 2.58 10.37
CA CYS A 16 -5.32 3.07 9.05
C CYS A 16 -4.67 4.44 9.22
N ASN A 17 -3.34 4.50 9.08
CA ASN A 17 -2.60 5.74 9.22
C ASN A 17 -2.90 6.67 8.03
N ILE A 18 -3.26 7.93 8.31
CA ILE A 18 -3.56 8.98 7.32
C ILE A 18 -2.43 9.10 6.28
N HIS A 19 -1.19 8.96 6.73
CA HIS A 19 -0.01 9.05 5.87
C HIS A 19 -0.07 8.08 4.67
N PHE A 20 -0.57 6.87 4.87
CA PHE A 20 -0.63 5.85 3.82
C PHE A 20 -1.77 6.06 2.83
N LEU A 21 -2.85 6.70 3.29
CA LEU A 21 -3.88 7.20 2.40
C LEU A 21 -3.33 8.33 1.52
N GLU A 22 -2.60 9.27 2.12
CA GLU A 22 -1.96 10.38 1.39
C GLU A 22 -0.97 9.86 0.35
N MET A 23 -0.10 8.91 0.71
CA MET A 23 0.84 8.29 -0.24
C MET A 23 0.13 7.64 -1.44
N MET A 24 -0.94 6.89 -1.18
CA MET A 24 -1.73 6.27 -2.25
C MET A 24 -2.40 7.31 -3.14
N GLN A 25 -2.89 8.41 -2.56
CA GLN A 25 -3.50 9.51 -3.28
C GLN A 25 -2.48 10.26 -4.15
N VAL A 26 -1.30 10.60 -3.59
CA VAL A 26 -0.17 11.18 -4.34
C VAL A 26 0.20 10.29 -5.52
N ALA A 27 0.32 8.98 -5.33
CA ALA A 27 0.64 8.05 -6.40
C ALA A 27 -0.41 8.09 -7.53
N LYS A 28 -1.71 8.04 -7.18
CA LYS A 28 -2.81 8.10 -8.14
C LYS A 28 -2.88 9.43 -8.89
N GLU A 29 -2.77 10.53 -8.17
CA GLU A 29 -2.89 11.88 -8.74
C GLU A 29 -1.74 12.23 -9.69
N ASN A 30 -0.57 11.62 -9.48
CA ASN A 30 0.57 11.73 -10.39
C ASN A 30 0.53 10.71 -11.55
N GLY A 31 -0.55 9.96 -11.72
CA GLY A 31 -0.74 9.06 -12.85
C GLY A 31 0.20 7.86 -12.84
N THR A 32 0.51 7.30 -11.66
CA THR A 32 1.33 6.10 -11.56
C THR A 32 0.79 4.95 -12.40
N THR A 33 1.70 4.11 -12.92
CA THR A 33 1.35 2.87 -13.64
C THR A 33 1.44 1.63 -12.76
N LEU A 34 1.56 1.80 -11.43
CA LEU A 34 1.50 0.69 -10.48
C LEU A 34 0.16 -0.06 -10.59
N PRO A 35 0.17 -1.40 -10.43
CA PRO A 35 -1.06 -2.19 -10.49
C PRO A 35 -2.00 -1.87 -9.31
N PRO A 36 -3.32 -2.09 -9.45
CA PRO A 36 -4.29 -1.83 -8.38
C PRO A 36 -3.94 -2.46 -7.02
N ALA A 37 -3.41 -3.69 -7.03
CA ALA A 37 -2.98 -4.38 -5.81
C ALA A 37 -1.84 -3.67 -5.06
N ALA A 38 -0.95 -2.96 -5.77
CA ALA A 38 0.10 -2.16 -5.14
C ALA A 38 -0.49 -0.92 -4.44
N LEU A 39 -1.44 -0.24 -5.07
CA LEU A 39 -2.14 0.90 -4.46
C LEU A 39 -2.99 0.46 -3.25
N PHE A 40 -3.64 -0.70 -3.36
CA PHE A 40 -4.35 -1.32 -2.24
C PHE A 40 -3.39 -1.62 -1.08
N THR A 41 -2.21 -2.17 -1.39
CA THR A 41 -1.18 -2.47 -0.40
C THR A 41 -0.67 -1.21 0.29
N ILE A 42 -0.32 -0.16 -0.47
CA ILE A 42 0.10 1.13 0.09
C ILE A 42 -0.98 1.65 1.03
N ARG A 43 -2.26 1.66 0.62
CA ARG A 43 -3.36 2.18 1.43
C ARG A 43 -3.56 1.42 2.75
N TYR A 44 -3.44 0.09 2.73
CA TYR A 44 -3.94 -0.76 3.82
C TYR A 44 -2.87 -1.56 4.59
N HIS A 45 -1.57 -1.39 4.31
CA HIS A 45 -0.52 -2.16 5.00
C HIS A 45 -0.36 -1.86 6.50
N SER A 46 -0.93 -0.76 6.99
CA SER A 46 -1.04 -0.51 8.44
C SER A 46 -2.36 -1.00 9.03
N PHE A 47 -3.32 -1.43 8.21
CA PHE A 47 -4.65 -1.77 8.68
C PHE A 47 -4.72 -3.23 9.17
N TYR A 48 -4.07 -3.49 10.31
CA TYR A 48 -3.92 -4.82 10.87
C TYR A 48 -5.26 -5.50 11.19
N ALA A 49 -6.27 -4.75 11.65
CA ALA A 49 -7.58 -5.34 11.88
C ALA A 49 -8.15 -6.03 10.61
N LEU A 50 -7.86 -5.50 9.41
CA LEU A 50 -8.24 -6.14 8.15
C LEU A 50 -7.34 -7.34 7.82
N HIS A 51 -6.04 -7.12 7.61
CA HIS A 51 -5.19 -8.12 6.97
C HIS A 51 -4.66 -9.19 7.93
N ASN A 52 -4.57 -8.88 9.23
CA ASN A 52 -4.13 -9.79 10.28
C ASN A 52 -5.32 -10.40 11.04
N SER A 53 -6.27 -9.58 11.51
CA SER A 53 -7.38 -10.06 12.35
C SER A 53 -8.63 -10.48 11.57
N GLY A 54 -8.72 -10.16 10.28
CA GLY A 54 -9.86 -10.53 9.43
C GLY A 54 -11.16 -9.75 9.73
N ALA A 55 -11.08 -8.64 10.44
CA ALA A 55 -12.21 -7.72 10.59
C ALA A 55 -12.52 -7.03 9.24
N TYR A 56 -13.71 -6.46 9.11
CA TYR A 56 -14.13 -5.68 7.94
C TYR A 56 -14.17 -6.44 6.60
N MET A 57 -13.99 -7.76 6.59
CA MET A 57 -14.02 -8.60 5.37
C MET A 57 -15.35 -8.49 4.60
N TYR A 58 -16.45 -8.20 5.29
CA TYR A 58 -17.78 -7.98 4.69
C TYR A 58 -17.85 -6.71 3.83
N LEU A 59 -16.87 -5.81 3.93
CA LEU A 59 -16.78 -4.58 3.14
C LEU A 59 -15.94 -4.73 1.86
N LEU A 60 -15.32 -5.90 1.66
CA LEU A 60 -14.47 -6.20 0.51
C LEU A 60 -15.29 -6.79 -0.64
N ASN A 61 -15.06 -6.30 -1.86
CA ASN A 61 -15.50 -6.98 -3.08
C ASN A 61 -14.50 -8.08 -3.49
N ASP A 62 -14.73 -8.75 -4.61
CA ASP A 62 -13.84 -9.84 -5.04
C ASP A 62 -12.45 -9.36 -5.46
N GLU A 63 -12.34 -8.17 -6.08
CA GLU A 63 -11.06 -7.55 -6.42
C GLU A 63 -10.23 -7.19 -5.17
N ASP A 64 -10.89 -6.68 -4.13
CA ASP A 64 -10.27 -6.36 -2.85
C ASP A 64 -9.77 -7.63 -2.15
N LYS A 65 -10.53 -8.73 -2.20
CA LYS A 65 -10.11 -10.03 -1.65
C LYS A 65 -8.87 -10.57 -2.37
N GLU A 66 -8.78 -10.40 -3.69
CA GLU A 66 -7.58 -10.75 -4.44
C GLU A 66 -6.39 -9.86 -4.05
N SER A 67 -6.61 -8.55 -3.90
CA SER A 67 -5.59 -7.60 -3.45
C SER A 67 -5.12 -7.87 -2.02
N LEU A 68 -6.00 -8.37 -1.15
CA LEU A 68 -5.68 -8.75 0.23
C LEU A 68 -4.62 -9.87 0.28
N LYS A 69 -4.57 -10.76 -0.71
CA LYS A 69 -3.53 -11.80 -0.81
C LYS A 69 -2.15 -11.16 -0.97
N TRP A 70 -2.03 -10.16 -1.83
CA TRP A 70 -0.79 -9.41 -2.05
C TRP A 70 -0.40 -8.59 -0.82
N LEU A 71 -1.37 -7.96 -0.16
CA LEU A 71 -1.14 -7.24 1.09
C LEU A 71 -0.53 -8.13 2.18
N ARG A 72 -1.05 -9.35 2.34
CA ARG A 72 -0.51 -10.32 3.31
C ARG A 72 0.90 -10.78 2.96
N ILE A 73 1.22 -10.92 1.67
CA ILE A 73 2.58 -11.23 1.23
C ILE A 73 3.51 -10.06 1.54
N PHE A 74 3.12 -8.84 1.19
CA PHE A 74 3.88 -7.62 1.46
C PHE A 74 4.17 -7.46 2.96
N ASN A 75 3.17 -7.66 3.82
CA ASN A 75 3.30 -7.50 5.26
C ASN A 75 4.39 -8.40 5.88
N LYS A 76 4.65 -9.58 5.31
CA LYS A 76 5.78 -10.42 5.74
C LYS A 76 7.12 -9.73 5.51
N TYR A 77 7.31 -9.10 4.35
CA TYR A 77 8.54 -8.37 4.07
C TYR A 77 8.63 -7.11 4.94
N ASP A 78 7.57 -6.32 5.05
CA ASP A 78 7.55 -5.11 5.89
C ASP A 78 7.92 -5.41 7.36
N LEU A 79 7.38 -6.49 7.93
CA LEU A 79 7.69 -6.87 9.31
C LEU A 79 9.07 -7.48 9.47
N TYR A 80 9.45 -8.41 8.58
CA TYR A 80 10.57 -9.31 8.83
C TYR A 80 11.84 -8.98 8.04
N SER A 81 11.84 -7.98 7.15
CA SER A 81 13.07 -7.52 6.47
C SER A 81 13.88 -6.49 7.27
N LYS A 82 13.41 -6.11 8.47
CA LYS A 82 14.11 -5.17 9.35
C LYS A 82 15.37 -5.83 9.92
N SER A 83 16.53 -5.39 9.44
CA SER A 83 17.84 -5.92 9.86
C SER A 83 18.70 -4.83 10.50
N LYS A 84 19.57 -5.24 11.44
CA LYS A 84 20.64 -4.36 11.96
C LYS A 84 21.74 -4.12 10.92
N VAL A 85 21.89 -5.04 9.97
CA VAL A 85 22.85 -4.90 8.87
C VAL A 85 22.27 -3.94 7.84
N ARG A 86 22.97 -2.83 7.58
CA ARG A 86 22.55 -1.84 6.60
C ARG A 86 22.83 -2.33 5.18
N ILE A 87 21.92 -2.03 4.28
CA ILE A 87 22.08 -2.25 2.85
C ILE A 87 23.02 -1.17 2.30
N ASP A 88 23.89 -1.56 1.37
CA ASP A 88 24.66 -0.61 0.56
C ASP A 88 23.72 0.10 -0.42
N VAL A 89 23.40 1.35 -0.12
CA VAL A 89 22.44 2.16 -0.87
C VAL A 89 22.92 2.42 -2.29
N GLU A 90 24.21 2.70 -2.50
CA GLU A 90 24.74 3.02 -3.83
C GLU A 90 24.68 1.81 -4.76
N LYS A 91 24.82 0.60 -4.21
CA LYS A 91 24.67 -0.63 -4.98
C LYS A 91 23.23 -0.88 -5.46
N VAL A 92 22.22 -0.57 -4.64
CA VAL A 92 20.81 -0.87 -4.99
C VAL A 92 20.10 0.28 -5.69
N LYS A 93 20.60 1.51 -5.54
CA LYS A 93 19.99 2.74 -6.06
C LYS A 93 19.70 2.70 -7.57
N PRO A 94 20.61 2.25 -8.47
CA PRO A 94 20.32 2.19 -9.90
C PRO A 94 19.09 1.32 -10.23
N TYR A 95 18.93 0.21 -9.52
CA TYR A 95 17.78 -0.68 -9.69
C TYR A 95 16.48 0.02 -9.28
N TYR A 96 16.43 0.62 -8.09
CA TYR A 96 15.22 1.30 -7.63
C TYR A 96 14.88 2.56 -8.45
N LEU A 97 15.88 3.32 -8.92
CA LEU A 97 15.66 4.42 -9.85
C LEU A 97 15.00 3.94 -11.16
N SER A 98 15.48 2.81 -11.72
CA SER A 98 14.84 2.24 -12.92
C SER A 98 13.38 1.85 -12.72
N LEU A 99 13.00 1.43 -11.49
CA LEU A 99 11.61 1.15 -11.14
C LEU A 99 10.80 2.43 -10.94
N ILE A 100 11.38 3.45 -10.31
CA ILE A 100 10.73 4.76 -10.15
C ILE A 100 10.42 5.35 -11.53
N ASP A 101 11.39 5.37 -12.44
CA ASP A 101 11.24 5.89 -13.81
C ASP A 101 10.19 5.10 -14.60
N LYS A 102 10.04 3.80 -14.32
CA LYS A 102 9.03 2.95 -14.96
C LYS A 102 7.61 3.26 -14.47
N TYR A 103 7.43 3.53 -13.18
CA TYR A 103 6.10 3.58 -12.55
C TYR A 103 5.60 4.98 -12.21
N PHE A 104 6.46 5.99 -12.26
CA PHE A 104 6.15 7.36 -11.87
C PHE A 104 6.72 8.38 -12.88
N PRO A 105 6.09 9.55 -13.03
CA PRO A 105 6.69 10.65 -13.76
C PRO A 105 7.93 11.18 -13.03
N SER A 106 8.82 11.85 -13.77
CA SER A 106 10.08 12.38 -13.24
C SER A 106 9.92 13.43 -12.14
N LYS A 107 8.76 14.08 -12.05
CA LYS A 107 8.41 15.03 -11.00
C LYS A 107 7.04 14.69 -10.44
N LEU A 108 6.95 14.62 -9.11
CA LEU A 108 5.71 14.38 -8.38
C LEU A 108 5.17 15.69 -7.77
N ARG A 109 3.86 15.84 -7.80
CA ARG A 109 3.11 16.77 -6.96
C ARG A 109 2.83 16.09 -5.62
N TRP A 110 3.35 16.66 -4.54
CA TRP A 110 3.19 16.18 -3.17
C TRP A 110 2.06 16.90 -2.46
#